data_AF-A0A6M9PSA1-F1
#
_entry.id   AF-A0A6M9PSA1-F1
#
_cell.length_a   1.000
_cell.length_b   1.000
_cell.length_c   1.000
_cell.angle_alpha   90.00
_cell.angle_beta   90.00
_cell.angle_gamma   90.00
#
_symmetry.space_group_name_H-M   'P 1'
#
loop_
_entity.id
_entity.type
_entity.pdbx_description
1 polymer ?
#
loop_
_entity_poly.entity_id
_entity_poly.type
_entity_poly.pdbx_seq_one_letter_code
_entity_poly.pdbx_strand_id
1 'polypeptide(L)' 'MNFLRTLFSPSNYSFSIVDTDYENNYVVVEDKSLGYQRKIGWGNKKLKNHKIIGEYEILFTYDDGTTKIVKILQ' A
#
# COMPACT_ATOMS: atom_id res chain seq x y z
N MET A 1 24.65 -2.30 8.93
CA MET A 1 23.67 -3.28 8.40
C MET A 1 22.64 -2.51 7.61
N ASN A 2 22.79 -2.44 6.28
CA ASN A 2 21.93 -1.62 5.43
C ASN A 2 20.67 -2.40 5.04
N PHE A 3 19.54 -1.89 5.52
CA PHE A 3 18.21 -2.42 5.30
C PHE A 3 17.84 -2.44 3.82
N LEU A 4 17.03 -3.44 3.48
CA LEU A 4 16.68 -3.91 2.15
C LEU A 4 16.11 -2.79 1.26
N ARG A 5 16.80 -2.50 0.14
CA ARG A 5 16.18 -1.90 -1.05
C ARG A 5 15.33 -2.99 -1.71
N THR A 6 14.10 -3.16 -1.25
CA THR A 6 13.16 -4.04 -1.95
C THR A 6 12.81 -3.39 -3.28
N LEU A 7 13.03 -4.17 -4.34
CA LEU A 7 12.88 -3.84 -5.74
C LEU A 7 11.45 -3.37 -6.03
N PHE A 8 11.29 -2.07 -6.25
CA PHE A 8 10.09 -1.53 -6.88
C PHE A 8 10.13 -1.92 -8.36
N SER A 9 9.51 -3.05 -8.72
CA SER A 9 9.06 -3.25 -10.09
C SER A 9 8.21 -2.03 -10.47
N PRO A 10 8.50 -1.32 -11.57
CA PRO A 10 7.68 -0.20 -11.97
C PRO A 10 6.30 -0.78 -12.29
N SER A 11 5.33 -0.54 -11.39
CA SER A 11 3.96 -0.81 -11.71
C SER A 11 3.59 0.09 -12.88
N ASN A 12 3.09 -0.48 -13.97
CA ASN A 12 2.56 0.28 -15.12
C ASN A 12 1.34 1.15 -14.73
N TYR A 13 0.88 1.06 -13.48
CA TYR A 13 -0.20 1.86 -12.94
C TYR A 13 0.30 3.26 -12.56
N SER A 14 -0.49 4.29 -12.85
CA SER A 14 -0.26 5.64 -12.33
C SER A 14 -0.36 5.71 -10.81
N PHE A 15 -1.02 4.70 -10.23
CA PHE A 15 -1.18 4.50 -8.81
C PHE A 15 0.05 3.85 -8.16
N SER A 16 0.58 4.46 -7.09
CA SER A 16 1.75 3.96 -6.35
C SER A 16 1.63 4.19 -4.84
N ILE A 17 2.30 3.38 -4.02
CA ILE A 17 2.46 3.62 -2.58
C ILE A 17 3.71 4.48 -2.40
N VAL A 18 3.58 5.62 -1.73
CA VAL A 18 4.68 6.58 -1.54
C VAL A 18 5.21 6.58 -0.10
N ASP A 19 4.38 6.17 0.86
CA ASP A 19 4.79 6.08 2.26
C ASP A 19 3.91 5.09 3.05
N THR A 20 4.41 4.63 4.19
CA THR A 20 3.72 3.68 5.07
C THR A 20 3.95 4.02 6.54
N ASP A 21 2.87 4.34 7.24
CA ASP A 21 2.87 4.68 8.66
C ASP A 21 2.31 3.51 9.48
N TYR A 22 3.24 2.74 10.07
CA TYR A 22 2.91 1.58 10.88
C TYR A 22 2.37 1.92 12.27
N GLU A 23 2.65 3.12 12.79
CA GLU A 23 2.16 3.55 14.10
C GLU A 23 0.69 3.94 14.02
N ASN A 24 0.31 4.63 12.95
CA ASN A 24 -1.06 5.10 12.71
C ASN A 24 -1.88 4.20 11.77
N ASN A 25 -1.33 3.08 11.34
CA ASN A 25 -1.98 2.03 10.56
C ASN A 25 -2.53 2.45 9.17
N TYR A 26 -1.77 3.24 8.40
CA TYR A 26 -2.16 3.61 7.04
C TYR A 26 -0.99 3.63 6.04
N VAL A 27 -1.30 3.38 4.77
CA VAL A 27 -0.40 3.67 3.64
C VAL A 27 -0.81 4.98 2.99
N VAL A 28 0.16 5.75 2.50
CA VAL A 28 -0.09 6.88 1.61
C VAL A 28 0.10 6.40 0.19
N VAL A 29 -0.91 6.65 -0.62
CA VAL A 29 -0.90 6.33 -2.04
C VAL A 29 -1.05 7.57 -2.87
N GLU A 30 -0.42 7.56 -4.03
CA GLU A 30 -0.41 8.63 -5.00
C GLU A 30 -0.91 8.12 -6.34
N ASP A 31 -1.84 8.85 -6.95
CA ASP A 31 -2.11 8.76 -8.38
C ASP A 31 -1.32 9.85 -9.11
N LYS A 32 -0.27 9.42 -9.82
CA LYS A 32 0.65 10.28 -10.56
C LYS A 32 -0.02 10.99 -11.73
N SER A 33 -1.10 10.44 -12.28
CA SER A 33 -1.83 11.06 -13.40
C SER A 33 -2.62 12.28 -12.95
N LEU A 34 -3.16 12.24 -11.72
CA LEU A 34 -3.99 13.30 -11.15
C LEU A 34 -3.24 14.18 -10.14
N GLY A 35 -2.02 13.79 -9.73
CA GLY A 35 -1.28 14.47 -8.67
C GLY A 35 -1.99 14.39 -7.32
N TYR A 36 -2.76 13.33 -7.09
CA TYR A 36 -3.62 13.19 -5.92
C TYR A 36 -3.05 12.15 -4.94
N GLN A 37 -3.06 12.49 -3.64
CA GLN A 37 -2.62 11.59 -2.58
C GLN A 37 -3.74 11.27 -1.60
N ARG A 38 -3.76 10.03 -1.10
CA ARG A 38 -4.76 9.55 -0.15
C ARG A 38 -4.14 8.65 0.91
N LYS A 39 -4.64 8.75 2.15
CA LYS A 39 -4.33 7.81 3.23
C LYS A 39 -5.31 6.65 3.21
N ILE A 40 -4.81 5.43 3.15
CA ILE A 40 -5.61 4.20 3.19
C ILE A 40 -5.27 3.42 4.44
N GLY A 41 -6.22 3.37 5.38
CA GLY A 41 -6.08 2.62 6.61
C GLY A 41 -6.29 1.12 6.41
N TRP A 42 -5.43 0.28 6.99
CA TRP A 42 -5.60 -1.17 6.98
C TRP A 42 -6.30 -1.72 8.23
N GLY A 43 -6.60 -0.87 9.20
CA GLY A 43 -7.32 -1.23 10.43
C GLY A 43 -6.39 -1.49 11.62
N ASN A 44 -6.91 -2.20 12.62
CA ASN A 44 -6.26 -2.44 13.93
C ASN A 44 -5.36 -3.68 13.96
N LYS A 45 -5.20 -4.38 12.84
CA LYS A 45 -4.31 -5.56 12.74
C LYS A 45 -2.89 -5.14 12.40
N LYS A 46 -1.92 -5.88 12.94
CA LYS A 46 -0.51 -5.68 12.63
C LYS A 46 -0.21 -6.11 11.20
N LEU A 47 0.23 -5.15 10.39
CA LEU A 47 0.54 -5.35 8.98
C LEU A 47 1.90 -6.01 8.81
N LYS A 48 1.94 -7.12 8.07
CA LYS A 48 3.16 -7.83 7.71
C LYS A 48 3.73 -7.33 6.38
N ASN A 49 2.86 -7.17 5.38
CA ASN A 49 3.24 -6.74 4.04
C ASN A 49 2.07 -6.04 3.33
N HIS A 50 2.39 -5.18 2.37
CA HIS A 50 1.42 -4.52 1.49
C HIS A 50 1.98 -4.41 0.06
N LYS A 51 1.10 -4.52 -0.94
CA LYS A 51 1.48 -4.34 -2.34
C LYS A 51 0.30 -3.90 -3.19
N ILE A 52 0.60 -3.19 -4.28
CA ILE A 52 -0.37 -2.92 -5.34
C ILE A 52 -0.55 -4.19 -6.16
N ILE A 53 -1.81 -4.61 -6.34
CA ILE A 53 -2.17 -5.81 -7.10
C ILE A 53 -3.00 -5.50 -8.36
N GLY A 54 -3.44 -4.27 -8.50
CA GLY A 54 -4.23 -3.77 -9.62
C GLY A 54 -4.37 -2.26 -9.57
N GLU A 55 -5.00 -1.68 -10.58
CA GLU A 55 -5.26 -0.24 -10.61
C GLU A 55 -6.17 0.14 -9.44
N TYR A 56 -5.71 1.03 -8.56
CA TYR A 56 -6.41 1.41 -7.32
C TYR A 56 -6.74 0.26 -6.36
N GLU A 57 -6.01 -0.85 -6.44
CA GLU A 57 -6.17 -2.02 -5.56
C GLU A 57 -4.91 -2.32 -4.75
N ILE A 58 -5.05 -2.36 -3.44
CA ILE A 58 -3.98 -2.71 -2.50
C ILE A 58 -4.33 -4.00 -1.77
N LEU A 59 -3.38 -4.92 -1.74
CA LEU A 59 -3.43 -6.10 -0.88
C LEU A 59 -2.64 -5.83 0.41
N PHE A 60 -3.31 -5.95 1.54
CA PHE A 60 -2.71 -6.02 2.87
C PHE A 60 -2.61 -7.47 3.31
N THR A 61 -1.45 -7.87 3.83
CA THR A 61 -1.20 -9.16 4.47
C THR A 61 -0.80 -8.91 5.91
N TYR A 62 -1.44 -9.57 6.85
CA TYR A 62 -1.24 -9.37 8.28
C TYR A 62 -0.35 -10.48 8.89
N ASP A 63 0.16 -10.25 10.10
CA ASP A 63 1.02 -11.22 10.81
C ASP A 63 0.29 -12.54 11.14
N ASP A 64 -1.04 -12.48 11.30
CA ASP A 64 -1.90 -13.66 11.52
C ASP A 64 -2.13 -14.51 10.25
N GLY A 65 -1.54 -14.12 9.12
CA GLY A 65 -1.68 -14.78 7.83
C GLY A 65 -2.93 -14.39 7.04
N THR A 66 -3.82 -13.58 7.62
CA THR A 66 -5.01 -13.10 6.91
C THR A 66 -4.64 -12.01 5.90
N THR A 67 -5.53 -11.80 4.92
CA THR A 67 -5.35 -10.79 3.87
C THR A 67 -6.60 -9.93 3.72
N LYS A 68 -6.41 -8.70 3.23
CA LYS A 68 -7.48 -7.76 2.91
C LYS A 68 -7.14 -7.04 1.62
N ILE A 69 -8.08 -7.01 0.68
CA ILE A 69 -7.97 -6.19 -0.52
C ILE A 69 -8.80 -4.92 -0.31
N VAL A 70 -8.21 -3.77 -0.60
CA VAL A 70 -8.90 -2.48 -0.58
C VAL A 70 -8.90 -1.90 -1.99
N LYS A 71 -10.11 -1.60 -2.48
CA LYS A 71 -10.34 -0.84 -3.71
C LYS A 71 -10.57 0.62 -3.35
N ILE A 72 -9.92 1.53 -4.07
CA ILE A 72 -9.87 2.97 -3.70
C ILE A 72 -10.85 3.80 -4.50
N LEU A 73 -11.22 3.34 -5.70
CA LEU A 73 -12.32 3.91 -6.50
C LEU A 73 -13.59 3.07 -6.29
N GLN A 74 -14.68 3.73 -5.94
CA GLN A 74 -16.06 3.25 -6.03
C GLN A 74 -16.87 4.27 -6.83
#